data_AF-A0A1F9DTR9-F1
#
_entry.id   AF-A0A1F9DTR9-F1
#
_cell.length_a   1.000
_cell.length_b   1.000
_cell.length_c   1.000
_cell.angle_alpha   90.00
_cell.angle_beta   90.00
_cell.angle_gamma   90.00
#
_symmetry.space_group_name_H-M   'P 1'
#
loop_
_entity.id
_entity.type
_entity.pdbx_description
1 polymer ?
#
loop_
_entity_poly.entity_id
_entity_poly.type
_entity_poly.pdbx_seq_one_letter_code
_entity_poly.pdbx_strand_id
1 'polypeptide(L)' 'MVRVGNKELPWREGMTLADLLRELGDPYPYAVARIGDRIISNPDFGRTTVPNNSEVFLIPLIAGG' A
#
# COMPACT_ATOMS: atom_id res chain seq x y z
N MET A 1 4.14 1.93 12.98
CA MET A 1 2.86 2.44 12.45
C MET A 1 3.04 2.71 10.97
N VAL A 2 2.00 2.51 10.14
CA VAL A 2 1.99 2.87 8.71
C VAL A 2 0.82 3.82 8.46
N ARG A 3 1.03 4.83 7.63
CA ARG A 3 -0.03 5.73 7.17
C ARG A 3 -0.45 5.38 5.76
N VAL A 4 -1.75 5.26 5.53
CA VAL A 4 -2.33 5.01 4.21
C VAL A 4 -3.39 6.07 3.94
N GLY A 5 -3.01 7.13 3.21
CA GLY A 5 -3.82 8.34 3.10
C GLY A 5 -4.17 8.90 4.49
N ASN A 6 -5.47 8.91 4.82
CA ASN A 6 -5.97 9.41 6.11
C ASN A 6 -6.11 8.34 7.21
N LYS A 7 -5.69 7.09 6.95
CA LYS A 7 -5.80 5.98 7.91
C LYS A 7 -4.43 5.63 8.49
N GLU A 8 -4.38 5.35 9.79
CA GLU A 8 -3.18 4.81 10.44
C GLU A 8 -3.41 3.35 10.80
N LEU A 9 -2.44 2.50 10.49
CA LEU A 9 -2.49 1.05 10.73
C LEU A 9 -1.29 0.62 11.59
N PRO A 10 -1.46 -0.39 12.47
CA PRO A 10 -0.36 -0.97 13.21
C PRO A 10 0.63 -1.62 12.24
N TRP A 11 1.91 -1.31 12.39
CA TRP A 11 2.97 -1.94 11.58
C TRP A 11 3.48 -3.17 12.31
N ARG A 12 3.79 -4.24 11.54
CA ARG A 12 4.54 -5.40 12.04
C ARG A 12 5.75 -5.69 11.15
N GLU A 13 6.76 -6.30 11.75
CA GLU A 13 7.95 -6.73 11.01
C GLU A 13 7.57 -7.72 9.89
N GLY A 14 8.17 -7.55 8.72
CA GLY A 14 7.89 -8.37 7.53
C GLY A 14 6.57 -8.06 6.82
N MET A 15 5.78 -7.09 7.28
CA MET A 15 4.53 -6.69 6.64
C MET A 15 4.77 -6.22 5.21
N THR A 16 4.02 -6.80 4.27
CA THR A 16 4.08 -6.43 2.85
C THR A 16 2.98 -5.44 2.49
N LEU A 17 3.08 -4.86 1.29
CA LEU A 17 2.02 -4.01 0.77
C LEU A 17 0.72 -4.78 0.55
N ALA A 18 0.81 -6.06 0.17
CA ALA A 18 -0.36 -6.93 0.05
C ALA A 18 -1.04 -7.16 1.41
N ASP A 19 -0.27 -7.35 2.48
CA ASP A 19 -0.82 -7.49 3.84
C ASP A 19 -1.51 -6.21 4.30
N LEU A 20 -0.89 -5.06 4.02
CA LEU A 20 -1.46 -3.74 4.30
C LEU A 20 -2.81 -3.53 3.63
N LEU A 21 -2.94 -3.90 2.35
CA LEU A 21 -4.20 -3.83 1.62
C LEU A 21 -5.27 -4.77 2.20
N ARG A 22 -4.87 -5.97 2.65
CA ARG A 22 -5.79 -6.92 3.31
C ARG A 22 -6.31 -6.39 4.64
N GLU A 23 -5.44 -5.76 5.44
CA GLU A 23 -5.84 -5.12 6.71
C GLU A 23 -6.69 -3.88 6.53
N LEU A 24 -6.44 -3.13 5.46
CA LEU A 24 -7.27 -2.00 5.08
C LEU A 24 -8.72 -2.44 4.77
N GLY A 25 -8.91 -3.72 4.40
CA GLY A 25 -10.19 -4.29 4.00
C GLY A 25 -10.74 -3.66 2.72
N ASP A 26 -9.87 -3.04 1.92
CA ASP A 26 -10.26 -2.30 0.73
C ASP A 26 -10.29 -3.23 -0.49
N PRO A 27 -11.47 -3.46 -1.11
CA PRO A 27 -11.59 -4.33 -2.27
C PRO A 27 -11.09 -3.68 -3.57
N TYR A 28 -10.67 -2.41 -3.54
CA TYR A 28 -10.34 -1.66 -4.74
C TYR A 28 -9.07 -2.20 -5.42
N PRO A 29 -9.09 -2.45 -6.74
CA PRO A 29 -7.89 -2.88 -7.47
C PRO A 29 -6.95 -1.68 -7.67
N TYR A 30 -5.86 -1.66 -6.90
CA TYR A 30 -4.77 -0.71 -7.06
C TYR A 30 -3.72 -1.24 -8.03
N ALA A 31 -3.43 -0.48 -9.09
CA ALA A 31 -2.38 -0.83 -10.04
C ALA A 31 -0.99 -0.42 -9.53
N VAL A 32 -0.94 0.71 -8.82
CA VAL A 32 0.30 1.33 -8.37
C VAL A 32 0.12 1.85 -6.94
N ALA A 33 1.18 1.72 -6.15
CA ALA A 33 1.30 2.33 -4.84
C ALA A 33 2.64 3.05 -4.74
N ARG A 34 2.72 4.03 -3.85
CA ARG A 34 3.94 4.77 -3.55
C ARG A 34 4.24 4.67 -2.07
N ILE A 35 5.48 4.33 -1.71
CA ILE A 35 5.99 4.32 -0.34
C ILE A 35 7.14 5.32 -0.27
N GLY A 36 6.90 6.48 0.35
CA GLY A 36 7.85 7.62 0.26
C GLY A 36 8.11 8.02 -1.20
N ASP A 37 9.36 7.90 -1.65
CA ASP A 37 9.77 8.19 -3.04
C ASP A 37 9.75 6.96 -3.97
N ARG A 38 9.46 5.76 -3.44
CA ARG A 38 9.44 4.54 -4.24
C ARG A 38 8.05 4.29 -4.82
N ILE A 39 7.99 4.05 -6.12
CA ILE A 39 6.79 3.61 -6.83
C ILE A 39 6.86 2.08 -6.98
N ILE A 40 5.79 1.40 -6.58
CA ILE A 40 5.63 -0.04 -6.62
C ILE A 40 4.41 -0.33 -7.49
N SER A 41 4.54 -1.23 -8.46
CA SER A 41 3.43 -1.71 -9.28
C SER A 41 3.04 -3.14 -8.90
N ASN A 42 1.78 -3.51 -9.14
CA ASN A 42 1.37 -4.92 -9.11
C ASN A 42 2.10 -5.67 -10.26
N PRO A 43 2.76 -6.85 -10.08
CA PRO A 43 2.63 -7.86 -9.02
C PRO A 43 3.49 -7.72 -7.76
N ASP A 44 4.34 -6.69 -7.65
CA ASP A 44 5.38 -6.64 -6.60
C ASP A 44 4.85 -6.32 -5.19
N PHE A 45 3.54 -6.16 -5.02
CA PHE A 45 2.90 -5.85 -3.73
C PHE A 45 3.15 -6.93 -2.67
N GLY A 46 3.15 -8.19 -3.08
CA GLY A 46 3.41 -9.32 -2.18
C GLY A 46 4.88 -9.53 -1.82
N ARG A 47 5.80 -8.84 -2.51
CA ARG A 47 7.26 -8.95 -2.27
C ARG A 47 7.82 -7.70 -1.62
N THR A 48 7.12 -6.58 -1.74
CA THR A 48 7.58 -5.31 -1.19
C THR A 48 7.18 -5.18 0.26
N THR A 49 8.17 -5.19 1.14
CA THR A 49 7.99 -4.90 2.56
C THR A 49 7.75 -3.41 2.78
N VAL A 50 6.82 -3.09 3.67
CA VAL A 50 6.54 -1.71 4.08
C VAL A 50 7.46 -1.39 5.26
N PRO A 51 8.33 -0.37 5.18
CA PRO A 51 9.14 0.03 6.30
C PRO A 51 8.29 0.60 7.45
N ASN A 52 8.76 0.47 8.68
CA ASN A 52 8.09 1.10 9.83
C ASN A 52 8.06 2.64 9.66
N ASN A 53 6.98 3.28 10.12
CA ASN A 53 6.78 4.72 10.04
C ASN A 53 6.75 5.28 8.61
N SER A 54 6.32 4.47 7.64
CA SER A 54 6.18 4.89 6.24
C SER A 54 4.82 5.47 5.95
N GLU A 55 4.79 6.35 4.95
CA GLU A 55 3.56 6.84 4.32
C GLU A 55 3.36 6.15 2.97
N VAL A 56 2.18 5.55 2.80
CA VAL A 56 1.77 4.80 1.62
C VAL A 56 0.64 5.54 0.93
N PHE A 57 0.83 5.80 -0.37
CA PHE A 57 -0.18 6.38 -1.24
C PHE A 57 -0.65 5.31 -2.22
N LEU A 58 -1.95 5.01 -2.22
CA LEU A 58 -2.56 4.07 -3.13
C LEU A 58 -3.16 4.85 -4.31
N ILE A 59 -2.80 4.45 -5.54
CA ILE A 59 -3.27 5.12 -6.75
C ILE A 59 -4.35 4.24 -7.38
N PRO A 60 -5.64 4.61 -7.27
CA PRO A 60 -6.74 3.84 -7.85
C PRO A 60 -6.66 3.88 -9.38
N LEU A 61 -6.99 2.76 -10.02
CA LEU A 61 -7.15 2.69 -11.47
C LEU A 61 -8.47 3.36 -11.88
N ILE A 62 -8.38 4.58 -12.42
CA ILE A 62 -9.53 5.30 -12.98
C ILE A 62 -9.56 5.02 -14.48
N ALA A 63 -10.53 4.21 -14.93
CA ALA A 63 -10.84 4.09 -16.35
C ALA A 63 -11.70 5.29 -16.77
N GLY A 64 -11.10 6.24 -17.49
CA GLY A 64 -11.81 7.36 -18.08
C GLY A 64 -12.54 6.92 -19.36
N GLY A 65 -13.79 7.36 -19.51
CA GLY A 65 -14.60 7.23 -20.73
C GLY A 65 -15.08 8.60 -21.19
#